data_AF-A0A0U1WP96-F1
#
_entry.id   AF-A0A0U1WP96-F1
#
_cell.length_a   1.000
_cell.length_b   1.000
_cell.length_c   1.000
_cell.angle_alpha   90.00
_cell.angle_beta   90.00
_cell.angle_gamma   90.00
#
_symmetry.space_group_name_H-M   'P 1'
#
loop_
_entity.id
_entity.type
_entity.pdbx_description
1 polymer ?
#
loop_
_entity_poly.entity_id
_entity_poly.type
_entity_poly.pdbx_seq_one_letter_code
_entity_poly.pdbx_strand_id
1 'polypeptide(L)' 'AKRLVDLQTLRGKRRNAGLPTRGQRTKTNAHTAKRRKSSKKFK' A
#
# COMPACT_ATOMS: atom_id res chain seq x y z
N ALA A 1 -7.18 -1.54 8.70
CA ALA A 1 -8.00 -2.52 7.97
C ALA A 1 -7.29 -3.85 7.95
N LYS A 2 -7.35 -4.53 9.10
CA LYS A 2 -6.85 -5.89 9.26
C LYS A 2 -7.74 -6.84 8.45
N ARG A 3 -9.06 -6.70 8.63
CA ARG A 3 -10.12 -7.38 7.86
C ARG A 3 -9.91 -7.49 6.34
N LEU A 4 -9.53 -6.41 5.65
CA LEU A 4 -9.34 -6.45 4.19
C LEU A 4 -8.10 -7.23 3.76
N VAL A 5 -7.06 -7.22 4.60
CA VAL A 5 -5.83 -7.98 4.41
C VAL A 5 -6.11 -9.46 4.71
N ASP A 6 -6.83 -9.74 5.79
CA ASP A 6 -7.22 -11.09 6.21
C ASP A 6 -8.09 -11.77 5.12
N LEU A 7 -9.05 -11.03 4.53
CA LEU A 7 -9.87 -11.48 3.41
C LEU A 7 -9.14 -11.48 2.04
N GLN A 8 -7.87 -11.09 1.98
CA GLN A 8 -7.04 -11.08 0.77
C GLN A 8 -7.59 -10.31 -0.45
N THR A 9 -8.45 -9.31 -0.22
CA THR A 9 -9.00 -8.46 -1.29
C THR A 9 -7.93 -7.64 -2.02
N LEU A 10 -8.21 -7.19 -3.26
CA LEU A 10 -7.30 -6.30 -4.02
C LEU A 10 -6.87 -5.06 -3.22
N ARG A 11 -7.81 -4.40 -2.54
CA ARG A 11 -7.52 -3.25 -1.66
C ARG A 11 -6.64 -3.65 -0.46
N GLY A 12 -6.87 -4.84 0.11
CA GLY A 12 -6.07 -5.40 1.19
C GLY A 12 -4.62 -5.64 0.76
N LYS A 13 -4.43 -6.35 -0.36
CA LYS A 13 -3.12 -6.62 -0.96
C LYS A 13 -2.35 -5.32 -1.25
N ARG A 14 -3.00 -4.32 -1.87
CA ARG A 14 -2.37 -3.01 -2.14
C ARG A 14 -2.01 -2.24 -0.87
N ARG A 15 -2.88 -2.25 0.14
CA ARG A 15 -2.61 -1.63 1.44
C ARG A 15 -1.41 -2.31 2.13
N ASN A 16 -1.34 -3.64 2.11
CA ASN A 16 -0.21 -4.38 2.68
C ASN A 16 1.10 -4.06 1.93
N ALA A 17 1.04 -3.94 0.60
CA ALA A 17 2.18 -3.58 -0.24
C ALA A 17 2.59 -2.09 -0.17
N GLY A 18 1.83 -1.23 0.54
CA GLY A 18 2.10 0.21 0.57
C GLY A 18 1.85 0.90 -0.78
N LEU A 19 0.94 0.36 -1.59
CA LEU A 19 0.58 0.92 -2.90
C LEU A 19 -0.76 1.67 -2.84
N PRO A 20 -1.02 2.57 -3.79
CA PRO A 20 -2.28 3.31 -3.86
C PRO A 20 -3.47 2.37 -4.14
N THR A 21 -4.56 2.55 -3.38
CA THR A 21 -5.72 1.64 -3.39
C THR A 21 -6.86 2.06 -4.32
N ARG A 22 -6.82 3.26 -4.91
CA ARG A 22 -7.91 3.84 -5.74
C ARG A 22 -7.60 3.80 -7.24
N GLY A 23 -6.81 2.82 -7.70
CA GLY A 23 -6.47 2.68 -9.13
C GLY A 23 -5.48 3.70 -9.67
N GLN A 24 -4.78 4.44 -8.80
CA GLN A 24 -3.77 5.42 -9.23
C GLN A 24 -2.56 4.72 -9.88
N ARG A 25 -1.92 5.42 -10.82
CA ARG A 25 -0.71 4.95 -11.53
C ARG A 25 0.44 4.73 -10.55
N THR A 26 1.17 3.62 -10.68
CA THR A 26 2.24 3.22 -9.76
C THR A 26 3.65 3.20 -10.35
N LYS A 27 3.77 3.34 -11.68
CA LYS A 27 5.05 3.31 -12.42
C LYS A 27 5.95 4.50 -12.05
N THR A 28 5.37 5.71 -11.97
CA THR A 28 6.10 6.96 -11.69
C THR A 28 5.66 7.56 -10.35
N ASN A 29 4.42 8.06 -10.26
CA ASN A 29 4.02 8.98 -9.18
C ASN A 29 3.27 8.29 -8.01
N ALA A 30 4.00 7.49 -7.20
CA ALA A 30 3.43 6.82 -6.03
C ALA A 30 4.27 6.93 -4.75
N HIS A 31 5.16 7.94 -4.68
CA HIS A 31 6.14 8.11 -3.61
C HIS A 31 5.52 8.18 -2.21
N THR A 32 4.47 8.97 -2.02
CA THR A 32 3.83 9.14 -0.70
C THR A 32 3.24 7.83 -0.15
N ALA A 33 2.59 7.04 -1.03
CA ALA A 33 2.05 5.75 -0.64
C ALA A 33 3.18 4.76 -0.29
N LYS A 34 4.20 4.67 -1.15
CA LYS A 34 5.36 3.78 -0.98
C LYS A 34 6.17 4.13 0.27
N ARG A 35 6.34 5.43 0.55
CA ARG A 35 7.10 5.95 1.71
C ARG A 35 6.53 5.48 3.05
N ARG A 36 5.21 5.31 3.18
CA ARG A 36 4.58 4.81 4.41
C ARG A 36 5.01 3.40 4.82
N LYS A 37 5.50 2.59 3.87
CA LYS A 37 6.04 1.24 4.15
C LYS A 37 7.55 1.27 4.38
N SER A 38 8.30 2.11 3.64
CA SER A 38 9.75 2.22 3.81
C SER A 38 10.15 3.00 5.06
N SER A 39 9.35 3.96 5.53
CA SER A 39 9.62 4.71 6.76
C SER A 39 9.60 3.86 8.03
N LYS A 40 9.13 2.60 7.94
CA LYS A 40 9.23 1.61 9.03
C LYS A 40 10.59 0.91 9.11
N LYS A 41 11.48 1.07 8.11
CA LYS A 41 12.82 0.44 8.10
C LYS A 41 13.89 1.22 8.90
N PHE A 42 13.63 2.50 9.21
CA PHE A 42 14.56 3.39 9.94
C PHE A 42 14.02 3.80 11.32
N LYS A 43 13.12 2.99 11.87
CA LYS A 43 12.56 3.13 13.21
C LYS A 43 12.77 1.81 13.93
#